data_AF-A0AA43DGU3-F1
#
_entry.id   AF-A0AA43DGU3-F1
#
_cell.length_a   1.000
_cell.length_b   1.000
_cell.length_c   1.000
_cell.angle_alpha   90.00
_cell.angle_beta   90.00
_cell.angle_gamma   90.00
#
_symmetry.space_group_name_H-M   'P 1'
#
loop_
_entity.id
_entity.type
_entity.pdbx_description
1 polymer ?
#
loop_
_entity_poly.entity_id
_entity_poly.type
_entity_poly.pdbx_seq_one_letter_code
_entity_poly.pdbx_strand_id
1 'polypeptide(L)'
;MTIPLVLEDTFTSEQDLRDMIAARKICFDHDPFYVKDGSNQIVQIGFQLNLYAAFQDPKHLPSSEDTELRDLIGDLRRLCRVFFQSLDLLKPCEYPEPPMHRVMYSPERRYRAEVCLQVPIFDRGHYGAKPDHRLEELLKTAECLLRQLGARRGTWDDQKSTNAHLQDRCEDHARAAAGES
;
A
#
# COMPACT_ATOMS: atom_id res chain seq x y z
N MET A 1 -8.80 12.18 -13.74
CA MET A 1 -9.54 12.46 -12.49
C MET A 1 -8.71 11.99 -11.30
N THR A 2 -8.61 12.82 -10.25
CA THR A 2 -7.97 12.49 -8.97
C THR A 2 -8.95 11.69 -8.11
N ILE A 3 -8.48 10.63 -7.44
CA ILE A 3 -9.30 9.91 -6.46
C ILE A 3 -9.41 10.80 -5.22
N PRO A 4 -10.62 11.12 -4.71
CA PRO A 4 -10.76 11.96 -3.54
C PRO A 4 -10.12 11.28 -2.32
N LEU A 5 -9.25 12.00 -1.62
CA LEU A 5 -8.57 11.51 -0.43
C LEU A 5 -9.34 11.90 0.83
N VAL A 6 -9.61 10.93 1.69
CA VAL A 6 -10.14 11.13 3.03
C VAL A 6 -8.97 11.17 4.00
N LEU A 7 -8.66 12.36 4.52
CA LEU A 7 -7.50 12.62 5.38
C LEU A 7 -7.86 12.81 6.86
N GLU A 8 -9.16 12.80 7.18
CA GLU A 8 -9.71 13.07 8.50
C GLU A 8 -8.99 12.27 9.60
N ASP A 9 -8.63 12.97 10.67
CA ASP A 9 -7.91 12.44 11.84
C ASP A 9 -6.58 11.72 11.54
N THR A 10 -5.97 11.96 10.37
CA THR A 10 -4.75 11.26 9.96
C THR A 10 -3.65 12.20 9.44
N PHE A 11 -3.99 13.11 8.52
CA PHE A 11 -3.08 14.14 8.00
C PHE A 11 -3.78 15.51 7.94
N THR A 12 -3.03 16.58 8.18
CA THR A 12 -3.54 17.95 8.14
C THR A 12 -3.82 18.45 6.72
N SER A 13 -3.11 17.91 5.72
CA SER A 13 -3.34 18.22 4.30
C SER A 13 -2.80 17.09 3.40
N GLU A 14 -3.18 17.11 2.12
CA GLU A 14 -2.61 16.21 1.12
C GLU A 14 -1.10 16.44 0.95
N GLN A 15 -0.64 17.69 1.12
CA GLN A 15 0.78 18.01 1.02
C GLN A 15 1.57 17.34 2.15
N ASP A 16 1.06 17.33 3.38
CA ASP A 16 1.73 16.66 4.51
C ASP A 16 1.86 15.15 4.28
N LEU A 17 0.86 14.53 3.65
CA LEU A 17 0.91 13.13 3.25
C LEU A 17 1.99 12.88 2.18
N ARG A 18 2.05 13.73 1.16
CA ARG A 18 3.07 13.67 0.10
C ARG A 18 4.48 13.87 0.65
N ASP A 19 4.64 14.82 1.57
CA ASP A 19 5.92 15.11 2.23
C ASP A 19 6.37 13.93 3.09
N MET A 20 5.46 13.30 3.83
CA MET A 20 5.74 12.08 4.58
C MET A 20 6.18 10.95 3.64
N ILE A 21 5.48 10.72 2.54
CA ILE A 21 5.83 9.71 1.53
C ILE A 21 7.23 9.94 0.97
N ALA A 22 7.56 11.20 0.65
CA ALA A 22 8.89 11.56 0.15
C ALA A 22 9.98 11.39 1.21
N ALA A 23 9.74 11.88 2.43
CA ALA A 23 10.69 11.82 3.54
C ALA A 23 11.03 10.38 3.95
N ARG A 24 10.02 9.49 3.94
CA ARG A 24 10.17 8.06 4.25
C ARG A 24 10.51 7.20 3.03
N LYS A 25 10.58 7.82 1.84
CA LYS A 25 10.87 7.16 0.56
C LYS A 25 9.95 5.95 0.34
N ILE A 26 8.64 6.17 0.48
CA ILE A 26 7.67 5.08 0.49
C ILE A 26 7.59 4.39 -0.87
N CYS A 27 7.73 3.06 -0.80
CA CYS A 27 7.56 2.19 -1.95
C CYS A 27 6.41 1.20 -1.71
N PHE A 28 5.95 0.59 -2.80
CA PHE A 28 4.97 -0.49 -2.71
C PHE A 28 5.18 -1.58 -3.75
N ASP A 29 4.71 -2.77 -3.46
CA ASP A 29 4.43 -3.84 -4.41
C ASP A 29 3.23 -4.65 -3.92
N HIS A 30 2.83 -5.65 -4.70
CA HIS A 30 1.72 -6.48 -4.33
C HIS A 30 1.93 -7.91 -4.83
N ASP A 31 1.41 -8.87 -4.07
CA ASP A 31 1.44 -10.29 -4.41
C ASP A 31 0.00 -10.84 -4.36
N PRO A 32 -0.33 -11.89 -5.13
CA PRO A 32 -1.59 -12.60 -4.93
C PRO A 32 -1.71 -13.14 -3.51
N PHE A 33 -2.89 -13.00 -2.89
CA PHE A 33 -3.16 -13.51 -1.54
C PHE A 33 -4.01 -14.78 -1.61
N TYR A 34 -3.46 -15.87 -1.09
CA TYR A 34 -4.06 -17.21 -1.14
C TYR A 34 -4.42 -17.70 0.26
N VAL A 35 -5.52 -18.42 0.38
CA VAL A 35 -5.91 -19.16 1.59
C VAL A 35 -6.27 -20.59 1.23
N LYS A 36 -6.28 -21.46 2.24
CA LYS A 36 -6.86 -22.80 2.11
C LYS A 36 -8.36 -22.73 2.42
N ASP A 37 -9.17 -23.29 1.53
CA ASP A 37 -10.60 -23.43 1.78
C ASP A 37 -10.92 -24.64 2.69
N GLY A 38 -12.21 -24.84 3.00
CA GLY A 38 -12.67 -25.98 3.81
C GLY A 38 -12.48 -27.35 3.15
N SER A 39 -12.10 -27.41 1.87
CA SER A 39 -11.74 -28.61 1.12
C SER A 39 -10.23 -28.77 0.93
N ASN A 40 -9.43 -27.98 1.66
CA ASN A 40 -7.96 -27.97 1.63
C ASN A 40 -7.38 -27.61 0.24
N GLN A 41 -8.15 -26.93 -0.62
CA GLN A 41 -7.67 -26.36 -1.87
C GLN A 41 -7.11 -24.95 -1.63
N ILE A 42 -6.04 -24.60 -2.35
CA ILE A 42 -5.46 -23.25 -2.31
C ILE A 42 -6.24 -22.38 -3.28
N VAL A 43 -6.91 -21.36 -2.76
CA VAL A 43 -7.72 -20.41 -3.55
C VAL A 43 -7.16 -19.00 -3.39
N GLN A 44 -7.04 -18.29 -4.51
CA GLN A 44 -6.73 -16.87 -4.46
C GLN A 44 -7.98 -16.11 -4.04
N ILE A 45 -7.88 -15.37 -2.96
CA ILE A 45 -9.01 -14.56 -2.46
C ILE A 45 -8.77 -13.06 -2.66
N GLY A 46 -7.53 -12.65 -2.92
CA GLY A 46 -7.19 -11.24 -3.01
C GLY A 46 -5.76 -10.96 -3.45
N PHE A 47 -5.25 -9.84 -2.97
CA PHE A 47 -3.84 -9.45 -3.05
C PHE A 47 -3.34 -8.95 -1.70
N GLN A 48 -2.05 -9.12 -1.46
CA GLN A 48 -1.35 -8.52 -0.34
C GLN A 48 -0.61 -7.29 -0.87
N LEU A 49 -1.00 -6.11 -0.40
CA LEU A 49 -0.25 -4.88 -0.64
C LEU A 49 0.89 -4.81 0.38
N ASN A 50 2.12 -4.71 -0.10
CA ASN A 50 3.28 -4.49 0.75
C ASN A 50 3.69 -3.02 0.63
N LEU A 51 3.67 -2.28 1.74
CA LEU A 51 4.16 -0.90 1.82
C LEU A 51 5.52 -0.88 2.52
N TYR A 52 6.47 -0.15 1.97
CA TYR A 52 7.82 -0.07 2.47
C TYR A 52 8.13 1.36 2.86
N ALA A 53 8.63 1.58 4.06
CA ALA A 53 9.17 2.85 4.51
C ALA A 53 10.62 2.65 4.94
N ALA A 54 11.50 3.55 4.53
CA ALA A 54 12.92 3.36 4.69
C ALA A 54 13.49 4.18 5.84
N PHE A 55 14.45 3.61 6.56
CA PHE A 55 15.22 4.33 7.57
C PHE A 55 16.07 5.43 6.93
N GLN A 56 16.32 6.51 7.65
CA GLN A 56 17.15 7.63 7.18
C GLN A 56 18.57 7.16 6.87
N ASP A 57 19.20 6.40 7.78
CA ASP A 57 20.47 5.72 7.51
C ASP A 57 20.22 4.35 6.87
N PRO A 58 20.70 4.09 5.64
CA PRO A 58 20.54 2.79 5.01
C PRO A 58 21.23 1.62 5.74
N LYS A 59 22.24 1.91 6.56
CA LYS A 59 23.00 0.91 7.34
C LYS A 59 22.45 0.72 8.75
N HIS A 60 21.33 1.35 9.06
CA HIS A 60 20.72 1.28 10.37
C HIS A 60 20.34 -0.16 10.75
N LEU A 61 20.63 -0.55 11.98
CA LEU A 61 20.30 -1.86 12.53
C LEU A 61 19.27 -1.65 13.65
N PRO A 62 17.96 -1.80 13.34
CA PRO A 62 16.92 -1.44 14.30
C PRO A 62 16.90 -2.41 15.49
N SER A 63 16.60 -1.85 16.66
CA SER A 63 16.38 -2.58 17.91
C SER A 63 14.92 -2.46 18.35
N SER A 64 14.50 -3.21 19.37
CA SER A 64 13.12 -3.16 19.87
C SER A 64 12.72 -1.78 20.44
N GLU A 65 13.68 -0.99 20.92
CA GLU A 65 13.43 0.35 21.50
C GLU A 65 13.62 1.50 20.51
N ASP A 66 13.82 1.16 19.24
CA ASP A 66 14.10 2.13 18.19
C ASP A 66 12.90 3.04 17.91
N THR A 67 13.09 4.34 18.13
CA THR A 67 12.09 5.36 17.89
C THR A 67 11.77 5.51 16.42
N GLU A 68 12.77 5.43 15.53
CA GLU A 68 12.55 5.55 14.10
C GLU A 68 11.74 4.37 13.57
N LEU A 69 12.00 3.16 14.06
CA LEU A 69 11.18 1.99 13.74
C LEU A 69 9.71 2.22 14.13
N ARG A 70 9.44 2.71 15.35
CA ARG A 70 8.08 3.02 15.82
C ARG A 70 7.41 4.09 14.95
N ASP A 71 8.14 5.13 14.58
CA ASP A 71 7.64 6.20 13.73
C ASP A 71 7.31 5.71 12.32
N LEU A 72 8.19 4.91 11.69
CA LEU A 72 7.97 4.31 10.37
C LEU A 72 6.72 3.42 10.37
N ILE A 73 6.53 2.60 11.41
CA ILE A 73 5.32 1.77 11.56
C ILE A 73 4.08 2.67 11.71
N GLY A 74 4.17 3.73 12.51
CA GLY A 74 3.10 4.71 12.67
C GLY A 74 2.72 5.40 11.37
N ASP A 75 3.71 5.83 10.60
CA ASP A 75 3.56 6.47 9.28
C ASP A 75 2.89 5.53 8.28
N LEU A 76 3.34 4.28 8.20
CA LEU A 76 2.73 3.28 7.32
C LEU A 76 1.28 2.96 7.73
N ARG A 77 0.98 2.88 9.03
CA ARG A 77 -0.40 2.69 9.52
C ARG A 77 -1.30 3.87 9.19
N ARG A 78 -0.79 5.10 9.31
CA ARG A 78 -1.51 6.32 8.91
C ARG A 78 -1.79 6.32 7.41
N LEU A 79 -0.81 5.98 6.57
CA LEU A 79 -1.02 5.83 5.13
C LEU A 79 -2.08 4.77 4.82
N CYS A 80 -2.02 3.60 5.47
CA CYS A 80 -3.06 2.58 5.33
C CYS A 80 -4.44 3.11 5.71
N ARG A 81 -4.56 3.88 6.79
CA ARG A 81 -5.84 4.44 7.21
C ARG A 81 -6.43 5.35 6.13
N VAL A 82 -5.65 6.29 5.59
CA VAL A 82 -6.08 7.14 4.45
C VAL A 82 -6.52 6.26 3.28
N PHE A 83 -5.73 5.24 2.96
CA PHE A 83 -5.99 4.32 1.86
C PHE A 83 -7.34 3.60 2.04
N PHE A 84 -7.63 3.07 3.24
CA PHE A 84 -8.88 2.40 3.58
C PHE A 84 -10.09 3.34 3.71
N GLN A 85 -9.88 4.61 4.03
CA GLN A 85 -10.95 5.60 4.10
C GLN A 85 -11.30 6.18 2.72
N SER A 86 -10.30 6.31 1.84
CA SER A 86 -10.44 6.97 0.53
C SER A 86 -10.93 6.01 -0.56
N LEU A 87 -10.70 4.72 -0.37
CA LEU A 87 -11.19 3.68 -1.25
C LEU A 87 -12.30 2.96 -0.52
N ASP A 88 -13.42 2.71 -1.19
CA ASP A 88 -14.46 1.80 -0.70
C ASP A 88 -13.93 0.35 -0.80
N LEU A 89 -12.86 0.07 -0.06
CA LEU A 89 -12.20 -1.22 -0.02
C LEU A 89 -13.16 -2.15 0.69
N LEU A 90 -13.54 -3.18 -0.05
CA LEU A 90 -14.21 -4.37 0.46
C LEU A 90 -13.51 -4.75 1.76
N LYS A 91 -14.25 -4.58 2.86
CA LYS A 91 -13.75 -4.38 4.23
C LYS A 91 -12.41 -5.08 4.51
N PRO A 92 -11.36 -4.36 4.98
CA PRO A 92 -10.22 -5.04 5.59
C PRO A 92 -10.75 -5.96 6.70
N CYS A 93 -10.21 -7.18 6.78
CA CYS A 93 -10.62 -8.21 7.72
C CYS A 93 -11.09 -7.67 9.07
N GLU A 94 -12.24 -8.15 9.58
CA GLU A 94 -12.64 -8.00 10.99
C GLU A 94 -11.71 -8.72 11.97
N TYR A 95 -10.60 -9.31 11.48
CA TYR A 95 -9.50 -9.82 12.27
C TYR A 95 -8.28 -8.92 12.08
N PRO A 96 -8.15 -7.84 12.88
CA PRO A 96 -6.98 -7.00 12.92
C PRO A 96 -5.98 -7.59 13.91
N GLU A 97 -5.39 -8.76 13.60
CA GLU A 97 -4.01 -8.87 14.07
C GLU A 97 -3.24 -7.79 13.31
N PRO A 98 -2.40 -7.00 14.00
CA PRO A 98 -1.85 -5.79 13.42
C PRO A 98 -1.19 -6.14 12.09
N PRO A 99 -1.36 -5.32 11.04
CA PRO A 99 -0.69 -5.56 9.76
C PRO A 99 0.76 -5.90 10.07
N MET A 100 1.18 -7.11 9.67
CA MET A 100 2.47 -7.65 10.07
C MET A 100 3.52 -6.70 9.53
N HIS A 101 4.31 -6.13 10.43
CA HIS A 101 5.45 -5.31 10.06
C HIS A 101 6.71 -6.15 10.23
N ARG A 102 7.59 -6.09 9.25
CA ARG A 102 8.89 -6.76 9.29
C ARG A 102 9.97 -5.81 8.81
N VAL A 103 11.13 -5.86 9.44
CA VAL A 103 12.32 -5.18 8.92
C VAL A 103 12.90 -6.03 7.80
N MET A 104 13.13 -5.44 6.64
CA MET A 104 13.62 -6.10 5.44
C MET A 104 14.90 -5.46 4.94
N TYR A 105 15.73 -6.30 4.31
CA TYR A 105 16.89 -5.92 3.54
C TYR A 105 16.80 -6.66 2.20
N SER A 106 16.59 -5.94 1.10
CA SER A 106 16.42 -6.53 -0.23
C SER A 106 17.60 -6.12 -1.14
N PRO A 107 18.21 -7.05 -1.89
CA PRO A 107 19.23 -6.74 -2.89
C PRO A 107 18.73 -5.74 -3.95
N GLU A 108 17.48 -5.90 -4.38
CA GLU A 108 16.80 -5.03 -5.36
C GLU A 108 16.71 -3.59 -4.85
N ARG A 109 16.66 -3.43 -3.53
CA ARG A 109 16.61 -2.15 -2.80
C ARG A 109 17.95 -1.80 -2.16
N ARG A 110 19.05 -2.34 -2.71
CA ARG A 110 20.44 -2.05 -2.32
C ARG A 110 20.76 -2.36 -0.85
N TYR A 111 20.09 -3.37 -0.29
CA TYR A 111 20.24 -3.81 1.11
C TYR A 111 20.02 -2.69 2.14
N ARG A 112 19.16 -1.72 1.82
CA ARG A 112 18.74 -0.69 2.76
C ARG A 112 17.81 -1.29 3.83
N ALA A 113 17.97 -0.85 5.07
CA ALA A 113 16.99 -1.13 6.12
C ALA A 113 15.64 -0.49 5.79
N GLU A 114 14.60 -1.30 5.69
CA GLU A 114 13.23 -0.85 5.45
C GLU A 114 12.25 -1.56 6.36
N VAL A 115 11.19 -0.85 6.76
CA VAL A 115 10.02 -1.43 7.41
C VAL A 115 9.00 -1.74 6.34
N CYS A 116 8.62 -3.01 6.24
CA CYS A 116 7.56 -3.48 5.35
C CYS A 116 6.29 -3.70 6.17
N LEU A 117 5.18 -3.09 5.77
CA LEU A 117 3.84 -3.33 6.28
C LEU A 117 3.04 -4.13 5.25
N GLN A 118 2.58 -5.32 5.63
CA GLN A 118 1.83 -6.22 4.75
C GLN A 118 0.33 -6.12 5.02
N VAL A 119 -0.44 -5.83 3.98
CA VAL A 119 -1.86 -5.50 4.08
C VAL A 119 -2.65 -6.43 3.15
N PRO A 120 -3.34 -7.45 3.69
CA PRO A 120 -4.22 -8.29 2.88
C PRO A 120 -5.48 -7.51 2.47
N ILE A 121 -5.80 -7.54 1.18
CA ILE A 121 -6.98 -6.91 0.58
C ILE A 121 -7.72 -7.97 -0.24
N PHE A 122 -8.98 -8.22 0.12
CA PHE A 122 -9.83 -9.21 -0.55
C PHE A 122 -11.32 -8.92 -0.35
N ASP A 123 -12.15 -9.48 -1.22
CA ASP A 123 -13.61 -9.38 -1.11
C ASP A 123 -14.17 -10.49 -0.21
N ARG A 124 -14.74 -10.11 0.95
CA ARG A 124 -15.41 -11.06 1.86
C ARG A 124 -16.71 -11.63 1.29
N GLY A 125 -17.41 -10.89 0.43
CA GLY A 125 -18.64 -11.37 -0.23
C GLY A 125 -18.39 -12.53 -1.20
N HIS A 126 -17.14 -12.68 -1.63
CA HIS A 126 -16.68 -13.70 -2.56
C HIS A 126 -15.61 -14.62 -1.97
N TYR A 127 -15.55 -14.76 -0.63
CA TYR A 127 -14.61 -15.67 0.03
C TYR A 127 -14.80 -17.11 -0.49
N GLY A 128 -13.82 -17.63 -1.23
CA GLY A 128 -13.87 -18.95 -1.88
C GLY A 128 -14.42 -18.97 -3.31
N ALA A 129 -14.82 -17.82 -3.88
CA ALA A 129 -15.13 -17.68 -5.30
C ALA A 129 -13.89 -17.22 -6.08
N LYS A 130 -13.88 -17.48 -7.40
CA LYS A 130 -12.77 -17.03 -8.26
C LYS A 130 -12.68 -15.49 -8.25
N PRO A 131 -11.46 -14.93 -8.34
CA PRO A 131 -11.27 -13.49 -8.52
C PRO A 131 -12.13 -12.99 -9.69
N ASP A 132 -12.89 -11.93 -9.45
CA ASP A 132 -13.68 -11.24 -10.47
C ASP A 132 -12.98 -9.93 -10.88
N HIS A 133 -13.41 -9.32 -11.99
CA HIS A 133 -12.91 -8.04 -12.54
C HIS A 133 -12.78 -6.94 -11.48
N ARG A 134 -13.65 -6.95 -10.47
CA ARG A 134 -13.64 -6.03 -9.34
C ARG A 134 -12.34 -6.03 -8.53
N LEU A 135 -11.71 -7.20 -8.34
CA LEU A 135 -10.45 -7.29 -7.59
C LEU A 135 -9.29 -6.67 -8.37
N GLU A 136 -9.27 -6.85 -9.68
CA GLU A 136 -8.26 -6.23 -10.55
C GLU A 136 -8.45 -4.71 -10.61
N GLU A 137 -9.68 -4.23 -10.67
CA GLU A 137 -10.00 -2.80 -10.60
C GLU A 137 -9.61 -2.20 -9.26
N LEU A 138 -9.85 -2.91 -8.16
CA LEU A 138 -9.43 -2.50 -6.82
C LEU A 138 -7.91 -2.35 -6.73
N LEU A 139 -7.18 -3.33 -7.25
CA LEU A 139 -5.72 -3.29 -7.31
C LEU A 139 -5.22 -2.13 -8.16
N LYS A 140 -5.79 -1.91 -9.35
CA LYS A 140 -5.41 -0.77 -10.21
C LYS A 140 -5.67 0.56 -9.52
N THR A 141 -6.81 0.70 -8.86
CA THR A 141 -7.18 1.89 -8.10
C THR A 141 -6.21 2.13 -6.94
N ALA A 142 -5.82 1.04 -6.24
CA ALA A 142 -4.81 1.05 -5.19
C ALA A 142 -3.48 1.62 -5.67
N GLU A 143 -2.96 1.06 -6.76
CA GLU A 143 -1.70 1.49 -7.35
C GLU A 143 -1.77 2.95 -7.80
N CYS A 144 -2.89 3.34 -8.40
CA CYS A 144 -3.10 4.70 -8.88
C CYS A 144 -3.08 5.71 -7.74
N LEU A 145 -3.76 5.44 -6.63
CA LEU A 145 -3.77 6.32 -5.47
C LEU A 145 -2.36 6.48 -4.88
N LEU A 146 -1.64 5.38 -4.68
CA LEU A 146 -0.26 5.41 -4.15
C LEU A 146 0.69 6.18 -5.07
N ARG A 147 0.60 5.97 -6.39
CA ARG A 147 1.40 6.72 -7.38
C ARG A 147 1.01 8.19 -7.41
N GLN A 148 -0.28 8.51 -7.34
CA GLN A 148 -0.76 9.89 -7.27
C GLN A 148 -0.16 10.62 -6.07
N LEU A 149 -0.03 9.95 -4.93
CA LEU A 149 0.61 10.48 -3.72
C LEU A 149 2.14 10.54 -3.76
N GLY A 150 2.77 9.98 -4.80
CA GLY A 150 4.23 10.02 -5.01
C GLY A 150 4.98 8.76 -4.56
N ALA A 151 4.29 7.73 -4.06
CA ALA A 151 4.92 6.45 -3.73
C ALA A 151 5.37 5.72 -5.01
N ARG A 152 6.45 4.94 -4.90
CA ARG A 152 7.08 4.26 -6.04
C ARG A 152 6.82 2.76 -6.03
N ARG A 153 6.43 2.18 -7.17
CA ARG A 153 6.33 0.73 -7.31
C ARG A 153 7.73 0.12 -7.36
N GLY A 154 7.99 -0.93 -6.57
CA GLY A 154 9.30 -1.55 -6.47
C GLY A 154 10.28 -0.68 -5.70
N THR A 155 11.24 -0.04 -6.38
CA THR A 155 12.37 0.63 -5.72
C THR A 155 12.23 2.15 -5.69
N TRP A 156 12.81 2.78 -4.65
CA TRP A 156 12.98 4.23 -4.61
C TRP A 156 14.28 4.60 -5.32
N ASP A 157 14.18 5.22 -6.49
CA ASP A 157 15.34 5.70 -7.23
C ASP A 157 15.55 7.20 -7.00
N ASP A 158 16.54 7.54 -6.16
CA ASP A 158 16.91 8.93 -5.88
C ASP A 158 17.35 9.70 -7.15
N GLN A 159 17.70 9.00 -8.25
CA GLN A 159 18.16 9.60 -9.50
C GLN A 159 17.04 9.93 -10.51
N LYS A 160 15.81 9.44 -10.29
CA LYS A 160 14.65 9.65 -11.19
C LYS A 160 13.67 10.72 -10.70
N SER A 161 14.19 11.76 -10.06
CA SER A 161 13.41 12.96 -9.70
C SER A 161 13.10 13.86 -10.91
N THR A 162 13.53 13.50 -12.12
CA THR A 162 13.26 14.24 -13.35
C THR A 162 12.59 13.32 -14.38
N ASN A 163 11.33 13.59 -14.71
CA ASN A 163 10.57 13.00 -15.84
C ASN A 163 10.06 11.56 -15.68
N ALA A 164 9.06 11.36 -14.82
CA ALA A 164 8.06 10.32 -15.05
C ALA A 164 6.65 10.86 -14.76
N HIS A 165 6.23 11.85 -15.55
CA HIS A 165 4.81 12.01 -15.88
C HIS A 165 4.41 10.80 -16.75
N LEU A 166 4.28 9.62 -16.14
CA LEU A 166 3.52 8.53 -16.73
C LEU A 166 2.05 8.87 -16.50
N GLN A 167 1.60 9.82 -17.31
CA GLN A 167 0.20 10.09 -17.59
C GLN A 167 -0.30 8.90 -18.39
N ASP A 168 -0.64 7.80 -17.71
CA ASP A 168 -1.29 6.68 -18.38
C ASP A 168 -2.24 5.95 -17.43
N ARG A 169 -3.54 6.09 -17.72
CA ARG A 169 -4.67 5.21 -17.35
C ARG A 169 -5.21 5.16 -15.92
N CYS A 170 -4.79 6.02 -14.99
CA CYS A 170 -5.49 6.10 -13.70
C CYS A 170 -6.88 6.75 -13.79
N GLU A 171 -7.16 7.48 -14.87
CA GLU A 171 -8.40 8.26 -15.02
C GLU A 171 -9.63 7.41 -15.34
N ASP A 172 -9.44 6.27 -16.02
CA ASP A 172 -10.55 5.38 -16.42
C ASP A 172 -11.04 4.51 -15.26
N HIS A 173 -10.18 4.23 -14.26
CA HIS A 173 -10.51 3.36 -13.13
C HIS A 173 -11.22 4.08 -11.98
N ALA A 174 -10.97 5.38 -11.80
CA ALA A 174 -11.68 6.19 -10.81
C ALA A 174 -13.19 6.27 -11.09
N ARG A 175 -13.61 6.19 -12.36
CA ARG A 175 -15.03 6.17 -12.77
C ARG A 175 -15.75 4.87 -12.38
N ALA A 176 -15.08 3.73 -12.50
CA ALA A 176 -15.64 2.44 -12.10
C ALA A 176 -15.83 2.34 -10.58
N ALA A 177 -14.89 2.89 -9.79
CA ALA A 177 -14.98 2.94 -8.34
C ALA A 177 -16.08 3.89 -7.81
N ALA A 178 -16.46 4.91 -8.60
CA ALA A 178 -17.51 5.87 -8.24
C ALA A 178 -18.94 5.41 -8.60
N GLY A 179 -19.11 4.27 -9.27
CA GLY A 179 -20.43 3.71 -9.58
C GLY A 179 -21.25 4.50 -10.63
N GLU A 180 -20.61 5.36 -11.42
CA GLU A 180 -21.29 6.07 -12.52
C GLU A 180 -21.19 5.23 -13.80
N SER A 181 -22.30 4.56 -14.14
CA SER A 181 -22.54 3.89 -15.43
C SER A 181 -23.23 4.83 -16.42
#